data_AF-D7LF26-F1
#
_entry.id   AF-D7LF26-F1
#
_cell.length_a   1.000
_cell.length_b   1.000
_cell.length_c   1.000
_cell.angle_alpha   90.00
_cell.angle_beta   90.00
_cell.angle_gamma   90.00
#
_symmetry.space_group_name_H-M   'P 1'
#
loop_
_entity.id
_entity.type
_entity.pdbx_description
1 polymer ?
#
loop_
_entity_poly.entity_id
_entity_poly.type
_entity_poly.pdbx_seq_one_letter_code
_entity_poly.pdbx_strand_id
1 'polypeptide(L)'
;MASIAFACKALCVSLLFIVVASRPTGRPKVFNVQRHGSKPDGKTDNANAFTSVWSRACRRESGRSKIYVPKGTFYLGGVEFVGPCKNPIEFIIDGTLLAPANPSDIKQDTWINFRYINNLSISGSGTLDGQGKQSWPLNDCHKNPSCPKLAMTMGFAFVNNSNIKDITSLNSKMGHFNFFSVHHFNITGVTIAAPGDSPNTDGIKMGSCSNIHISNTNIGTGDDCIAILSGTTNLDISNVKCGPGHGISVGSLGKNKDEKDVKDLTVRDIVFNGTSDGIRIKTWESSASKILVSNFVYENIQMIDVGKPINIDQKYCPHPPCEHEKKGESHVQIQDLKLKNIYGTSKNKVAVNLQCSKSFPCKNVELIDINIKHNGLEAGSSTAVCENVDGSVRGKMVPQHCLN
;
A
#
# COMPACT_ATOMS: atom_id res chain seq x y z
N MET A 1 42.32 19.29 -70.17
CA MET A 1 41.48 20.46 -69.78
C MET A 1 40.05 19.94 -69.79
N ALA A 2 39.35 19.76 -68.66
CA ALA A 2 38.87 20.80 -67.73
C ALA A 2 37.86 21.74 -68.44
N SER A 3 36.59 21.87 -68.05
CA SER A 3 35.79 21.28 -66.95
C SER A 3 34.32 21.10 -67.45
N ILE A 4 33.21 20.87 -66.71
CA ILE A 4 32.80 20.96 -65.29
C ILE A 4 31.76 19.84 -65.01
N ALA A 5 31.62 19.37 -63.76
CA ALA A 5 30.59 18.41 -63.35
C ALA A 5 29.36 19.07 -62.68
N PHE A 6 28.17 18.47 -62.83
CA PHE A 6 26.98 18.82 -62.04
C PHE A 6 26.40 17.58 -61.36
N ALA A 7 26.54 17.52 -60.03
CA ALA A 7 26.01 16.43 -59.21
C ALA A 7 24.56 16.74 -58.79
N CYS A 8 23.59 16.00 -59.34
CA CYS A 8 22.19 16.13 -58.94
C CYS A 8 21.97 15.41 -57.58
N LYS A 9 21.81 16.18 -56.50
CA LYS A 9 21.51 15.63 -55.17
C LYS A 9 20.06 15.14 -55.12
N ALA A 10 19.86 13.83 -55.05
CA ALA A 10 18.55 13.25 -54.79
C ALA A 10 18.06 13.63 -53.38
N LEU A 11 16.91 14.31 -53.30
CA LEU A 11 16.32 14.76 -52.04
C LEU A 11 15.50 13.62 -51.42
N CYS A 12 16.11 12.88 -50.48
CA CYS A 12 15.44 11.76 -49.82
C CYS A 12 14.44 12.29 -48.77
N VAL A 13 13.18 12.49 -49.19
CA VAL A 13 12.10 12.93 -48.29
C VAL A 13 11.57 11.74 -47.48
N SER A 14 12.15 11.53 -46.31
CA SER A 14 11.69 10.52 -45.34
C SER A 14 10.28 10.87 -44.84
N LEU A 15 9.27 10.19 -45.38
CA LEU A 15 7.88 10.27 -44.92
C LEU A 15 7.75 9.73 -43.50
N LEU A 16 7.82 10.64 -42.52
CA LEU A 16 7.64 10.32 -41.11
C LEU A 16 6.16 9.99 -40.85
N PHE A 17 5.80 8.72 -40.93
CA PHE A 17 4.47 8.24 -40.55
C PHE A 17 4.25 8.43 -39.04
N ILE A 18 3.68 9.58 -38.67
CA ILE A 18 3.17 9.83 -37.33
C ILE A 18 1.94 8.92 -37.14
N VAL A 19 2.17 7.74 -36.57
CA VAL A 19 1.10 6.83 -36.16
C VAL A 19 0.39 7.44 -34.95
N VAL A 20 -0.57 8.32 -35.23
CA VAL A 20 -1.52 8.83 -34.23
C VAL A 20 -2.33 7.63 -33.74
N ALA A 21 -1.99 7.12 -32.56
CA ALA A 21 -2.65 5.97 -31.94
C ALA A 21 -4.11 6.33 -31.58
N SER A 22 -5.01 6.10 -32.54
CA SER A 22 -6.44 6.39 -32.41
C SER A 22 -7.05 5.52 -31.31
N ARG A 23 -7.39 6.15 -30.17
CA ARG A 23 -8.10 5.49 -29.07
C ARG A 23 -9.39 4.86 -29.62
N PRO A 24 -9.65 3.55 -29.43
CA PRO A 24 -10.83 2.90 -29.99
C PRO A 24 -12.13 3.59 -29.57
N THR A 25 -12.80 4.23 -30.52
CA THR A 25 -13.99 5.09 -30.31
C THR A 25 -15.28 4.30 -30.07
N GLY A 26 -15.25 2.97 -30.20
CA GLY A 26 -16.37 2.09 -29.90
C GLY A 26 -16.80 2.13 -28.42
N ARG A 27 -18.12 2.06 -28.18
CA ARG A 27 -18.68 1.85 -26.83
C ARG A 27 -18.14 0.52 -26.25
N PRO A 28 -17.73 0.46 -24.98
CA PRO A 28 -17.22 -0.78 -24.38
C PRO A 28 -18.30 -1.87 -24.34
N LYS A 29 -17.95 -3.11 -24.67
CA LYS A 29 -18.86 -4.25 -24.52
C LYS A 29 -19.07 -4.52 -23.03
N VAL A 30 -20.32 -4.46 -22.57
CA VAL A 30 -20.69 -4.69 -21.18
C VAL A 30 -20.98 -6.17 -20.93
N PHE A 31 -20.25 -6.77 -20.01
CA PHE A 31 -20.46 -8.09 -19.43
C PHE A 31 -21.01 -7.92 -18.01
N ASN A 32 -22.33 -7.72 -17.89
CA ASN A 32 -23.00 -7.71 -16.60
C ASN A 32 -23.01 -9.14 -16.02
N VAL A 33 -22.51 -9.33 -14.79
CA VAL A 33 -22.30 -10.67 -14.21
C VAL A 33 -23.59 -11.44 -13.96
N GLN A 34 -24.68 -10.73 -13.60
CA GLN A 34 -26.00 -11.30 -13.38
C GLN A 34 -26.63 -11.83 -14.68
N ARG A 35 -26.45 -11.10 -15.80
CA ARG A 35 -26.80 -11.58 -17.15
C ARG A 35 -25.98 -12.77 -17.65
N HIS A 36 -24.96 -13.20 -16.89
CA HIS A 36 -24.15 -14.39 -17.15
C HIS A 36 -24.27 -15.44 -16.03
N GLY A 37 -25.38 -15.42 -15.27
CA GLY A 37 -25.75 -16.47 -14.32
C GLY A 37 -25.45 -16.16 -12.85
N SER A 38 -24.84 -15.01 -12.53
CA SER A 38 -24.61 -14.63 -11.14
C SER A 38 -25.92 -14.26 -10.42
N LYS A 39 -26.08 -14.65 -9.15
CA LYS A 39 -27.27 -14.36 -8.35
C LYS A 39 -26.94 -13.43 -7.17
N PRO A 40 -27.64 -12.28 -7.02
CA PRO A 40 -27.49 -11.38 -5.89
C PRO A 40 -28.32 -11.82 -4.67
N ASP A 41 -28.26 -13.11 -4.30
CA ASP A 41 -29.07 -13.73 -3.24
C ASP A 41 -28.33 -13.89 -1.89
N GLY A 42 -27.06 -13.47 -1.82
CA GLY A 42 -26.19 -13.63 -0.65
C GLY A 42 -25.85 -15.09 -0.29
N LYS A 43 -26.12 -16.08 -1.16
CA LYS A 43 -26.00 -17.52 -0.83
C LYS A 43 -25.41 -18.38 -1.94
N THR A 44 -25.76 -18.13 -3.21
CA THR A 44 -25.21 -18.85 -4.37
C THR A 44 -23.77 -18.41 -4.60
N ASP A 45 -22.82 -19.34 -4.73
CA ASP A 45 -21.45 -19.00 -5.11
C ASP A 45 -21.37 -18.54 -6.57
N ASN A 46 -20.93 -17.29 -6.74
CA ASN A 46 -20.80 -16.62 -8.01
C ASN A 46 -19.40 -16.79 -8.65
N ALA A 47 -18.45 -17.47 -8.01
CA ALA A 47 -17.06 -17.58 -8.45
C ALA A 47 -16.91 -18.07 -9.91
N ASN A 48 -17.64 -19.12 -10.28
CA ASN A 48 -17.65 -19.68 -11.63
C ASN A 48 -18.23 -18.70 -12.67
N ALA A 49 -19.26 -17.92 -12.31
CA ALA A 49 -19.86 -16.92 -13.20
C ALA A 49 -18.93 -15.71 -13.39
N PHE A 50 -18.30 -15.23 -12.32
CA PHE A 50 -17.35 -14.11 -12.34
C PHE A 50 -16.09 -14.45 -13.15
N THR A 51 -15.47 -15.61 -12.90
CA THR A 51 -14.28 -16.06 -13.66
C THR A 51 -14.58 -16.35 -15.13
N SER A 52 -15.76 -16.92 -15.45
CA SER A 52 -16.23 -17.09 -16.83
C SER A 52 -16.43 -15.76 -17.56
N VAL A 53 -17.03 -14.76 -16.89
CA VAL A 53 -17.18 -13.39 -17.41
C VAL A 53 -15.82 -12.73 -17.63
N TRP A 54 -14.91 -12.80 -16.64
CA TRP A 54 -13.54 -12.30 -16.76
C TRP A 54 -12.83 -12.91 -17.98
N SER A 55 -12.85 -14.24 -18.10
CA SER A 55 -12.15 -14.95 -19.17
C SER A 55 -12.68 -14.61 -20.57
N ARG A 56 -13.97 -14.28 -20.71
CA ARG A 56 -14.59 -13.77 -21.95
C ARG A 56 -14.23 -12.32 -22.23
N ALA A 57 -14.20 -11.47 -21.20
CA ALA A 57 -13.84 -10.06 -21.30
C ALA A 57 -12.34 -9.85 -21.63
N CYS A 58 -11.46 -10.64 -21.02
CA CYS A 58 -10.01 -10.58 -21.14
C CYS A 58 -9.49 -11.11 -22.49
N ARG A 59 -10.12 -12.15 -23.04
CA ARG A 59 -9.77 -12.75 -24.34
C ARG A 59 -10.35 -12.04 -25.57
N ARG A 60 -11.13 -10.95 -25.40
CA ARG A 60 -11.79 -10.29 -26.53
C ARG A 60 -10.79 -9.57 -27.43
N GLU A 61 -10.85 -9.82 -28.74
CA GLU A 61 -9.88 -9.32 -29.73
C GLU A 61 -9.83 -7.79 -29.85
N SER A 62 -10.98 -7.09 -29.83
CA SER A 62 -11.04 -5.66 -30.14
C SER A 62 -11.92 -4.83 -29.19
N GLY A 63 -11.36 -3.70 -28.75
CA GLY A 63 -12.01 -2.65 -27.97
C GLY A 63 -12.11 -2.94 -26.46
N ARG A 64 -12.34 -1.90 -25.66
CA ARG A 64 -12.46 -1.98 -24.20
C ARG A 64 -13.55 -2.96 -23.74
N SER A 65 -13.26 -3.72 -22.68
CA SER A 65 -14.22 -4.59 -21.99
C SER A 65 -14.70 -3.93 -20.71
N LYS A 66 -16.01 -3.99 -20.44
CA LYS A 66 -16.60 -3.54 -19.17
C LYS A 66 -17.25 -4.72 -18.46
N ILE A 67 -16.67 -5.19 -17.37
CA ILE A 67 -17.32 -6.13 -16.44
C ILE A 67 -18.16 -5.30 -15.47
N TYR A 68 -19.39 -5.72 -15.19
CA TYR A 68 -20.28 -4.97 -14.30
C TYR A 68 -20.99 -5.86 -13.28
N VAL A 69 -20.73 -5.60 -12.01
CA VAL A 69 -21.47 -6.12 -10.86
C VAL A 69 -22.53 -5.08 -10.46
N PRO A 70 -23.83 -5.31 -10.73
CA PRO A 70 -24.88 -4.38 -10.38
C PRO A 70 -25.15 -4.38 -8.86
N LYS A 71 -26.01 -3.48 -8.39
CA LYS A 71 -26.49 -3.47 -6.99
C LYS A 71 -27.14 -4.81 -6.61
N GLY A 72 -26.88 -5.26 -5.38
CA GLY A 72 -27.26 -6.58 -4.84
C GLY A 72 -26.11 -7.23 -4.08
N THR A 73 -26.36 -8.32 -3.35
CA THR A 73 -25.34 -9.02 -2.55
C THR A 73 -24.95 -10.34 -3.20
N PHE A 74 -23.74 -10.43 -3.73
CA PHE A 74 -23.20 -11.61 -4.39
C PHE A 74 -22.27 -12.35 -3.42
N TYR A 75 -22.68 -13.52 -2.95
CA TYR A 75 -21.77 -14.45 -2.27
C TYR A 75 -20.75 -14.95 -3.28
N LEU A 76 -19.46 -14.88 -2.95
CA LEU A 76 -18.37 -15.10 -3.90
C LEU A 76 -17.25 -15.87 -3.22
N GLY A 77 -16.99 -17.10 -3.66
CA GLY A 77 -15.82 -17.88 -3.25
C GLY A 77 -14.50 -17.24 -3.71
N GLY A 78 -13.37 -17.88 -3.39
CA GLY A 78 -12.06 -17.41 -3.83
C GLY A 78 -11.93 -17.36 -5.37
N VAL A 79 -11.63 -16.19 -5.93
CA VAL A 79 -11.50 -15.97 -7.38
C VAL A 79 -10.15 -15.40 -7.77
N GLU A 80 -9.61 -15.94 -8.87
CA GLU A 80 -8.41 -15.42 -9.51
C GLU A 80 -8.72 -14.94 -10.94
N PHE A 81 -8.36 -13.69 -11.20
CA PHE A 81 -8.55 -12.99 -12.46
C PHE A 81 -7.19 -12.83 -13.15
N VAL A 82 -6.88 -13.76 -14.05
CA VAL A 82 -5.56 -13.88 -14.71
C VAL A 82 -5.60 -13.23 -16.09
N GLY A 83 -4.55 -12.49 -16.45
CA GLY A 83 -4.24 -12.05 -17.81
C GLY A 83 -3.24 -12.98 -18.53
N PRO A 84 -2.48 -12.48 -19.53
CA PRO A 84 -2.57 -11.15 -20.12
C PRO A 84 -3.88 -10.95 -20.90
N CYS A 85 -4.50 -9.80 -20.76
CA CYS A 85 -5.73 -9.45 -21.47
C CYS A 85 -5.43 -8.68 -22.76
N LYS A 86 -6.15 -9.00 -23.84
CA LYS A 86 -5.95 -8.42 -25.17
C LYS A 86 -6.37 -6.94 -25.27
N ASN A 87 -7.26 -6.50 -24.40
CA ASN A 87 -7.79 -5.13 -24.35
C ASN A 87 -7.93 -4.66 -22.88
N PRO A 88 -7.94 -3.34 -22.62
CA PRO A 88 -8.20 -2.79 -21.29
C PRO A 88 -9.56 -3.23 -20.69
N ILE A 89 -9.59 -3.39 -19.37
CA ILE A 89 -10.77 -3.83 -18.61
C ILE A 89 -11.19 -2.75 -17.61
N GLU A 90 -12.44 -2.31 -17.73
CA GLU A 90 -13.18 -1.58 -16.71
C GLU A 90 -13.97 -2.62 -15.88
N PHE A 91 -13.65 -2.81 -14.60
CA PHE A 91 -14.35 -3.72 -13.68
C PHE A 91 -15.15 -2.88 -12.68
N ILE A 92 -16.46 -2.73 -12.92
CA ILE A 92 -17.33 -1.85 -12.14
C ILE A 92 -18.12 -2.64 -11.11
N ILE A 93 -18.07 -2.20 -9.85
CA ILE A 93 -18.72 -2.83 -8.69
C ILE A 93 -19.67 -1.82 -8.04
N ASP A 94 -20.98 -2.01 -8.20
CA ASP A 94 -22.02 -1.29 -7.44
C ASP A 94 -22.76 -2.19 -6.43
N GLY A 95 -22.49 -3.50 -6.45
CA GLY A 95 -23.01 -4.46 -5.48
C GLY A 95 -22.08 -4.67 -4.27
N THR A 96 -22.58 -5.42 -3.30
CA THR A 96 -21.74 -6.01 -2.25
C THR A 96 -21.24 -7.36 -2.74
N LEU A 97 -19.92 -7.53 -2.77
CA LEU A 97 -19.31 -8.86 -2.81
C LEU A 97 -19.17 -9.34 -1.36
N LEU A 98 -19.60 -10.56 -1.07
CA LEU A 98 -19.63 -11.15 0.27
C LEU A 98 -18.78 -12.40 0.30
N ALA A 99 -17.75 -12.41 1.15
CA ALA A 99 -16.83 -13.53 1.31
C ALA A 99 -17.47 -14.71 2.08
N PRO A 100 -16.92 -15.93 1.95
CA PRO A 100 -17.18 -17.02 2.89
C PRO A 100 -16.91 -16.57 4.33
N ALA A 101 -17.84 -16.83 5.25
CA ALA A 101 -17.66 -16.48 6.67
C ALA A 101 -16.52 -17.31 7.28
N ASN A 102 -16.58 -18.63 7.09
CA ASN A 102 -15.53 -19.58 7.43
C ASN A 102 -14.24 -19.28 6.62
N PRO A 103 -13.10 -18.98 7.26
CA PRO A 103 -11.86 -18.69 6.54
C PRO A 103 -11.38 -19.87 5.68
N SER A 104 -11.62 -21.10 6.13
CA SER A 104 -11.14 -22.31 5.44
C SER A 104 -11.78 -22.55 4.08
N ASP A 105 -12.85 -21.85 3.72
CA ASP A 105 -13.50 -21.97 2.40
C ASP A 105 -12.81 -21.12 1.31
N ILE A 106 -11.93 -20.19 1.70
CA ILE A 106 -11.00 -19.51 0.80
C ILE A 106 -9.68 -20.29 0.82
N LYS A 107 -9.27 -20.85 -0.33
CA LYS A 107 -8.09 -21.74 -0.41
C LYS A 107 -6.80 -21.00 -0.82
N GLN A 108 -6.93 -19.72 -1.14
CA GLN A 108 -5.87 -18.84 -1.64
C GLN A 108 -5.46 -17.83 -0.55
N ASP A 109 -4.22 -17.34 -0.60
CA ASP A 109 -3.73 -16.25 0.28
C ASP A 109 -4.48 -14.91 0.07
N THR A 110 -5.38 -14.83 -0.91
CA THR A 110 -6.18 -13.64 -1.24
C THR A 110 -7.51 -14.05 -1.87
N TRP A 111 -8.60 -13.44 -1.41
CA TRP A 111 -9.98 -13.75 -1.82
C TRP A 111 -10.29 -13.34 -3.27
N ILE A 112 -9.94 -12.10 -3.66
CA ILE A 112 -10.13 -11.58 -5.02
C ILE A 112 -8.76 -11.14 -5.59
N ASN A 113 -8.15 -11.96 -6.44
CA ASN A 113 -6.77 -11.75 -6.88
C ASN A 113 -6.66 -11.42 -8.38
N PHE A 114 -6.05 -10.29 -8.74
CA PHE A 114 -5.80 -9.85 -10.11
C PHE A 114 -4.32 -10.06 -10.49
N ARG A 115 -4.05 -10.85 -11.54
CA ARG A 115 -2.68 -11.28 -11.86
C ARG A 115 -2.30 -11.13 -13.33
N TYR A 116 -1.10 -10.61 -13.61
CA TYR A 116 -0.51 -10.48 -14.96
C TYR A 116 -1.35 -9.60 -15.91
N ILE A 117 -1.78 -8.42 -15.46
CA ILE A 117 -2.73 -7.54 -16.18
C ILE A 117 -2.14 -6.15 -16.41
N ASN A 118 -2.30 -5.65 -17.63
CA ASN A 118 -2.04 -4.25 -18.00
C ASN A 118 -3.38 -3.55 -18.28
N ASN A 119 -3.54 -2.29 -17.86
CA ASN A 119 -4.72 -1.46 -18.16
C ASN A 119 -6.03 -1.95 -17.51
N LEU A 120 -6.00 -2.20 -16.20
CA LEU A 120 -7.17 -2.49 -15.37
C LEU A 120 -7.66 -1.21 -14.67
N SER A 121 -8.98 -0.98 -14.67
CA SER A 121 -9.62 0.07 -13.86
C SER A 121 -10.75 -0.56 -13.06
N ILE A 122 -10.62 -0.58 -11.73
CA ILE A 122 -11.67 -1.00 -10.79
C ILE A 122 -12.34 0.26 -10.24
N SER A 123 -13.67 0.31 -10.27
CA SER A 123 -14.43 1.47 -9.78
C SER A 123 -15.86 1.13 -9.40
N GLY A 124 -16.58 2.07 -8.76
CA GLY A 124 -18.01 1.97 -8.49
C GLY A 124 -18.35 2.25 -7.02
N SER A 125 -19.61 2.07 -6.67
CA SER A 125 -20.16 2.37 -5.33
C SER A 125 -20.23 1.16 -4.37
N GLY A 126 -19.66 0.03 -4.77
CA GLY A 126 -19.80 -1.26 -4.10
C GLY A 126 -18.85 -1.52 -2.92
N THR A 127 -19.15 -2.61 -2.21
CA THR A 127 -18.46 -3.03 -0.99
C THR A 127 -17.88 -4.43 -1.14
N LEU A 128 -16.67 -4.63 -0.61
CA LEU A 128 -16.03 -5.93 -0.45
C LEU A 128 -16.09 -6.33 1.03
N ASP A 129 -17.04 -7.16 1.43
CA ASP A 129 -17.16 -7.63 2.82
C ASP A 129 -16.42 -8.96 3.01
N GLY A 130 -15.27 -8.89 3.69
CA GLY A 130 -14.39 -10.03 3.96
C GLY A 130 -14.85 -10.95 5.10
N GLN A 131 -15.91 -10.60 5.85
CA GLN A 131 -16.46 -11.38 6.96
C GLN A 131 -15.39 -11.83 7.98
N GLY A 132 -14.48 -10.93 8.35
CA GLY A 132 -13.28 -11.22 9.17
C GLY A 132 -13.52 -11.71 10.59
N LYS A 133 -14.71 -11.48 11.17
CA LYS A 133 -14.99 -11.74 12.60
C LYS A 133 -14.74 -13.18 13.07
N GLN A 134 -14.96 -14.17 12.22
CA GLN A 134 -14.68 -15.59 12.55
C GLN A 134 -13.19 -15.96 12.38
N SER A 135 -12.42 -15.11 11.69
CA SER A 135 -11.02 -15.36 11.33
C SER A 135 -10.05 -14.73 12.33
N TRP A 136 -10.37 -13.55 12.87
CA TRP A 136 -9.50 -12.82 13.81
C TRP A 136 -9.04 -13.63 15.04
N PRO A 137 -9.86 -14.47 15.70
CA PRO A 137 -9.40 -15.29 16.83
C PRO A 137 -8.43 -16.42 16.43
N LEU A 138 -8.32 -16.72 15.14
CA LEU A 138 -7.42 -17.74 14.58
C LEU A 138 -6.09 -17.15 14.11
N ASN A 139 -5.88 -15.84 14.22
CA ASN A 139 -4.61 -15.19 13.90
C ASN A 139 -3.66 -15.25 15.11
N ASP A 140 -3.27 -16.47 15.49
CA ASP A 140 -2.41 -16.77 16.65
C ASP A 140 -0.99 -17.19 16.24
N CYS A 141 -0.59 -16.91 15.00
CA CYS A 141 0.68 -17.34 14.38
C CYS A 141 1.96 -16.97 15.16
N HIS A 142 1.92 -15.96 16.02
CA HIS A 142 3.01 -15.58 16.92
C HIS A 142 3.20 -16.52 18.12
N LYS A 143 2.26 -17.45 18.34
CA LYS A 143 2.28 -18.50 19.39
C LYS A 143 2.12 -19.90 18.80
N ASN A 144 1.42 -20.01 17.67
CA ASN A 144 1.00 -21.27 17.07
C ASN A 144 1.63 -21.43 15.67
N PRO A 145 2.67 -22.25 15.51
CA PRO A 145 3.28 -22.54 14.21
C PRO A 145 2.34 -23.22 13.19
N SER A 146 1.18 -23.71 13.65
CA SER A 146 0.14 -24.36 12.84
C SER A 146 -1.12 -23.50 12.70
N CYS A 147 -1.01 -22.17 12.88
CA CYS A 147 -2.11 -21.24 12.63
C CYS A 147 -2.64 -21.37 11.18
N PRO A 148 -3.94 -21.17 10.94
CA PRO A 148 -4.48 -21.15 9.58
C PRO A 148 -4.02 -19.89 8.84
N LYS A 149 -3.63 -20.05 7.57
CA LYS A 149 -3.49 -18.92 6.64
C LYS A 149 -4.85 -18.22 6.47
N LEU A 150 -4.89 -16.91 6.66
CA LEU A 150 -6.08 -16.08 6.50
C LEU A 150 -5.95 -15.21 5.23
N ALA A 151 -6.98 -15.25 4.38
CA ALA A 151 -6.95 -14.58 3.07
C ALA A 151 -7.11 -13.06 3.17
N MET A 152 -6.31 -12.32 2.40
CA MET A 152 -6.47 -10.88 2.20
C MET A 152 -7.68 -10.58 1.30
N THR A 153 -8.33 -9.41 1.44
CA THR A 153 -9.58 -9.12 0.69
C THR A 153 -9.36 -9.00 -0.82
N MET A 154 -8.38 -8.22 -1.28
CA MET A 154 -8.08 -8.05 -2.70
C MET A 154 -6.58 -7.95 -2.96
N GLY A 155 -6.11 -8.51 -4.08
CA GLY A 155 -4.69 -8.56 -4.41
C GLY A 155 -4.40 -8.21 -5.87
N PHE A 156 -3.21 -7.67 -6.08
CA PHE A 156 -2.65 -7.29 -7.37
C PHE A 156 -1.23 -7.84 -7.46
N ALA A 157 -0.99 -8.79 -8.37
CA ALA A 157 0.34 -9.35 -8.61
C ALA A 157 0.75 -9.20 -10.08
N PHE A 158 1.89 -8.57 -10.35
CA PHE A 158 2.36 -8.32 -11.73
C PHE A 158 1.33 -7.52 -12.55
N VAL A 159 0.89 -6.38 -12.00
CA VAL A 159 -0.13 -5.49 -12.61
C VAL A 159 0.50 -4.16 -13.00
N ASN A 160 0.17 -3.61 -14.17
CA ASN A 160 0.76 -2.35 -14.67
C ASN A 160 -0.29 -1.38 -15.23
N ASN A 161 0.00 -0.07 -15.16
CA ASN A 161 -0.81 1.02 -15.70
C ASN A 161 -2.30 0.89 -15.37
N SER A 162 -2.64 0.87 -14.08
CA SER A 162 -3.95 0.44 -13.57
C SER A 162 -4.45 1.31 -12.42
N ASN A 163 -5.70 1.15 -11.99
CA ASN A 163 -6.28 1.96 -10.91
C ASN A 163 -7.43 1.26 -10.17
N ILE A 164 -7.66 1.73 -8.93
CA ILE A 164 -8.82 1.40 -8.09
C ILE A 164 -9.43 2.68 -7.53
N LYS A 165 -10.75 2.85 -7.65
CA LYS A 165 -11.45 4.09 -7.30
C LYS A 165 -12.75 3.87 -6.52
N ASP A 166 -13.01 4.70 -5.52
CA ASP A 166 -14.29 4.89 -4.80
C ASP A 166 -14.89 3.68 -4.03
N ILE A 167 -14.34 2.46 -4.18
CA ILE A 167 -14.90 1.27 -3.53
C ILE A 167 -14.65 1.22 -2.02
N THR A 168 -15.50 0.48 -1.31
CA THR A 168 -15.33 0.15 0.13
C THR A 168 -14.79 -1.26 0.32
N SER A 169 -13.86 -1.44 1.26
CA SER A 169 -13.33 -2.73 1.71
C SER A 169 -13.54 -2.88 3.22
N LEU A 170 -14.30 -3.89 3.63
CA LEU A 170 -14.89 -4.01 4.96
C LEU A 170 -14.51 -5.35 5.62
N ASN A 171 -14.14 -5.32 6.89
CA ASN A 171 -13.92 -6.49 7.75
C ASN A 171 -13.07 -7.59 7.08
N SER A 172 -11.83 -7.30 6.67
CA SER A 172 -10.97 -8.34 6.07
C SER A 172 -10.54 -9.40 7.10
N LYS A 173 -10.19 -10.60 6.62
CA LYS A 173 -9.75 -11.73 7.45
C LYS A 173 -8.29 -11.59 7.88
N MET A 174 -7.48 -10.93 7.04
CA MET A 174 -6.13 -10.45 7.28
C MET A 174 -6.07 -9.03 6.68
N GLY A 175 -4.98 -8.61 6.03
CA GLY A 175 -4.93 -7.30 5.37
C GLY A 175 -5.94 -7.13 4.22
N HIS A 176 -6.42 -5.90 4.03
CA HIS A 176 -7.43 -5.57 3.04
C HIS A 176 -6.88 -5.65 1.61
N PHE A 177 -5.93 -4.79 1.23
CA PHE A 177 -5.38 -4.76 -0.14
C PHE A 177 -3.89 -5.13 -0.17
N ASN A 178 -3.51 -5.99 -1.11
CA ASN A 178 -2.15 -6.49 -1.30
C ASN A 178 -1.60 -6.14 -2.70
N PHE A 179 -0.38 -5.62 -2.78
CA PHE A 179 0.27 -5.22 -4.02
C PHE A 179 1.67 -5.82 -4.11
N PHE A 180 1.93 -6.64 -5.14
CA PHE A 180 3.21 -7.29 -5.36
C PHE A 180 3.67 -7.16 -6.82
N SER A 181 4.85 -6.57 -7.04
CA SER A 181 5.36 -6.30 -8.40
C SER A 181 4.35 -5.50 -9.25
N VAL A 182 3.78 -4.44 -8.67
CA VAL A 182 2.78 -3.58 -9.31
C VAL A 182 3.40 -2.24 -9.69
N HIS A 183 3.11 -1.77 -10.91
CA HIS A 183 3.71 -0.55 -11.45
C HIS A 183 2.66 0.41 -12.03
N HIS A 184 2.88 1.73 -11.91
CA HIS A 184 1.99 2.77 -12.43
C HIS A 184 0.53 2.57 -11.97
N PHE A 185 0.29 2.63 -10.66
CA PHE A 185 -1.01 2.30 -10.07
C PHE A 185 -1.56 3.42 -9.19
N ASN A 186 -2.83 3.80 -9.44
CA ASN A 186 -3.50 4.85 -8.68
C ASN A 186 -4.61 4.28 -7.78
N ILE A 187 -4.61 4.66 -6.51
CA ILE A 187 -5.61 4.34 -5.49
C ILE A 187 -6.27 5.66 -5.05
N THR A 188 -7.57 5.82 -5.31
CA THR A 188 -8.25 7.11 -5.07
C THR A 188 -9.66 6.95 -4.49
N GLY A 189 -10.01 7.69 -3.43
CA GLY A 189 -11.39 7.70 -2.91
C GLY A 189 -11.81 6.42 -2.17
N VAL A 190 -10.87 5.50 -1.93
CA VAL A 190 -11.13 4.21 -1.30
C VAL A 190 -11.48 4.40 0.17
N THR A 191 -12.39 3.55 0.69
CA THR A 191 -12.63 3.40 2.13
C THR A 191 -12.25 1.99 2.58
N ILE A 192 -11.44 1.90 3.63
CA ILE A 192 -11.04 0.65 4.29
C ILE A 192 -11.49 0.72 5.75
N ALA A 193 -12.22 -0.30 6.21
CA ALA A 193 -12.77 -0.37 7.55
C ALA A 193 -12.70 -1.78 8.17
N ALA A 194 -12.05 -1.90 9.32
CA ALA A 194 -12.12 -3.01 10.25
C ALA A 194 -11.97 -2.51 11.70
N PRO A 195 -12.36 -3.28 12.73
CA PRO A 195 -12.20 -2.88 14.13
C PRO A 195 -10.74 -2.64 14.53
N GLY A 196 -10.49 -1.68 15.43
CA GLY A 196 -9.13 -1.33 15.88
C GLY A 196 -8.39 -2.44 16.65
N ASP A 197 -9.09 -3.51 17.02
CA ASP A 197 -8.61 -4.72 17.69
C ASP A 197 -8.51 -5.94 16.75
N SER A 198 -8.75 -5.76 15.43
CA SER A 198 -8.68 -6.85 14.45
C SER A 198 -7.23 -7.10 13.95
N PRO A 199 -6.62 -8.26 14.28
CA PRO A 199 -5.18 -8.47 14.16
C PRO A 199 -4.70 -8.64 12.72
N ASN A 200 -3.62 -7.94 12.36
CA ASN A 200 -2.99 -7.94 11.03
C ASN A 200 -3.96 -7.63 9.89
N THR A 201 -4.86 -6.69 10.11
CA THR A 201 -5.75 -6.13 9.09
C THR A 201 -5.12 -4.94 8.37
N ASP A 202 -3.87 -5.09 7.88
CA ASP A 202 -3.16 -4.07 7.09
C ASP A 202 -4.09 -3.43 6.03
N GLY A 203 -4.15 -2.10 5.93
CA GLY A 203 -5.01 -1.44 4.96
C GLY A 203 -4.53 -1.65 3.51
N ILE A 204 -3.36 -1.08 3.19
CA ILE A 204 -2.72 -1.20 1.87
C ILE A 204 -1.29 -1.71 2.07
N LYS A 205 -1.07 -3.00 1.83
CA LYS A 205 0.24 -3.67 1.91
C LYS A 205 0.87 -3.70 0.52
N MET A 206 2.11 -3.25 0.36
CA MET A 206 2.81 -3.25 -0.93
C MET A 206 4.28 -3.66 -0.83
N GLY A 207 4.79 -4.38 -1.84
CA GLY A 207 6.20 -4.75 -1.94
C GLY A 207 6.66 -4.91 -3.39
N SER A 208 7.91 -4.53 -3.68
CA SER A 208 8.48 -4.52 -5.04
C SER A 208 7.64 -3.72 -6.07
N CYS A 209 6.94 -2.67 -5.63
CA CYS A 209 6.04 -1.87 -6.48
C CYS A 209 6.68 -0.54 -6.90
N SER A 210 6.24 0.11 -7.99
CA SER A 210 6.73 1.47 -8.28
C SER A 210 5.81 2.39 -9.08
N ASN A 211 5.98 3.71 -8.90
CA ASN A 211 5.12 4.75 -9.49
C ASN A 211 3.67 4.58 -9.01
N ILE A 212 3.49 4.59 -7.68
CA ILE A 212 2.22 4.34 -7.01
C ILE A 212 1.69 5.66 -6.43
N HIS A 213 0.41 5.96 -6.65
CA HIS A 213 -0.23 7.16 -6.10
C HIS A 213 -1.44 6.76 -5.22
N ILE A 214 -1.46 7.20 -3.97
CA ILE A 214 -2.55 6.96 -3.01
C ILE A 214 -3.12 8.31 -2.59
N SER A 215 -4.43 8.51 -2.79
CA SER A 215 -5.03 9.84 -2.63
C SER A 215 -6.47 9.82 -2.14
N ASN A 216 -6.85 10.76 -1.27
CA ASN A 216 -8.25 10.97 -0.85
C ASN A 216 -8.89 9.70 -0.22
N THR A 217 -8.12 8.96 0.60
CA THR A 217 -8.47 7.61 1.09
C THR A 217 -8.73 7.66 2.60
N ASN A 218 -9.70 6.86 3.08
CA ASN A 218 -9.99 6.72 4.51
C ASN A 218 -9.69 5.27 4.96
N ILE A 219 -8.86 5.10 5.99
CA ILE A 219 -8.38 3.79 6.46
C ILE A 219 -8.51 3.72 7.99
N GLY A 220 -9.32 2.78 8.49
CA GLY A 220 -9.35 2.41 9.91
C GLY A 220 -9.30 0.90 10.06
N THR A 221 -8.28 0.38 10.73
CA THR A 221 -8.02 -1.06 10.89
C THR A 221 -7.33 -1.37 12.24
N GLY A 222 -6.98 -2.63 12.50
CA GLY A 222 -6.18 -3.06 13.66
C GLY A 222 -4.70 -3.32 13.35
N ASP A 223 -4.17 -2.83 12.22
CA ASP A 223 -2.72 -2.88 11.92
C ASP A 223 -2.29 -1.68 11.04
N ASP A 224 -1.14 -1.72 10.38
CA ASP A 224 -0.61 -0.66 9.51
C ASP A 224 -1.68 -0.17 8.49
N CYS A 225 -1.93 1.15 8.42
CA CYS A 225 -2.80 1.72 7.38
C CYS A 225 -2.23 1.41 5.99
N ILE A 226 -0.94 1.65 5.83
CA ILE A 226 -0.17 1.48 4.60
C ILE A 226 1.17 0.90 5.01
N ALA A 227 1.47 -0.32 4.55
CA ALA A 227 2.68 -1.05 4.84
C ALA A 227 3.55 -1.15 3.58
N ILE A 228 4.71 -0.50 3.61
CA ILE A 228 5.60 -0.27 2.47
C ILE A 228 6.84 -1.16 2.64
N LEU A 229 6.94 -2.21 1.83
CA LEU A 229 7.96 -3.26 1.95
C LEU A 229 9.05 -3.15 0.88
N SER A 230 10.12 -3.95 1.06
CA SER A 230 11.33 -4.00 0.23
C SER A 230 11.08 -3.90 -1.29
N GLY A 231 11.91 -3.11 -1.97
CA GLY A 231 11.88 -2.90 -3.41
C GLY A 231 10.81 -1.93 -3.90
N THR A 232 10.14 -1.20 -3.01
CA THR A 232 9.10 -0.23 -3.39
C THR A 232 9.71 1.16 -3.66
N THR A 233 9.45 1.75 -4.83
CA THR A 233 10.04 3.05 -5.21
C THR A 233 9.06 4.01 -5.89
N ASN A 234 9.27 5.33 -5.74
CA ASN A 234 8.39 6.38 -6.27
C ASN A 234 6.91 6.18 -5.85
N LEU A 235 6.64 6.47 -4.57
CA LEU A 235 5.34 6.34 -3.93
C LEU A 235 4.87 7.71 -3.42
N ASP A 236 3.71 8.15 -3.92
CA ASP A 236 3.07 9.40 -3.54
C ASP A 236 1.80 9.15 -2.72
N ILE A 237 1.71 9.73 -1.52
CA ILE A 237 0.57 9.58 -0.60
C ILE A 237 0.06 10.97 -0.21
N SER A 238 -1.24 11.23 -0.43
CA SER A 238 -1.87 12.54 -0.19
C SER A 238 -3.30 12.44 0.36
N ASN A 239 -3.71 13.37 1.24
CA ASN A 239 -5.08 13.47 1.74
C ASN A 239 -5.63 12.12 2.24
N VAL A 240 -4.88 11.46 3.14
CA VAL A 240 -5.27 10.17 3.73
C VAL A 240 -5.66 10.38 5.19
N LYS A 241 -6.78 9.78 5.59
CA LYS A 241 -7.20 9.67 6.99
C LYS A 241 -6.92 8.28 7.50
N CYS A 242 -6.25 8.19 8.65
CA CYS A 242 -5.72 6.98 9.25
C CYS A 242 -6.18 6.87 10.70
N GLY A 243 -6.99 5.88 11.04
CA GLY A 243 -7.46 5.70 12.42
C GLY A 243 -8.71 4.83 12.56
N PRO A 244 -8.70 3.78 13.41
CA PRO A 244 -7.56 3.22 14.15
C PRO A 244 -6.51 2.54 13.23
N GLY A 245 -5.44 2.02 13.82
CA GLY A 245 -4.38 1.27 13.11
C GLY A 245 -2.97 1.58 13.62
N HIS A 246 -1.94 1.10 12.92
CA HIS A 246 -0.52 1.31 13.25
C HIS A 246 0.18 2.39 12.39
N GLY A 247 -0.58 3.28 11.74
CA GLY A 247 -0.05 4.41 10.98
C GLY A 247 0.47 4.05 9.58
N ILE A 248 1.33 4.91 9.01
CA ILE A 248 2.01 4.64 7.73
C ILE A 248 3.41 4.11 8.05
N SER A 249 3.63 2.85 7.67
CA SER A 249 4.78 2.05 8.05
C SER A 249 5.65 1.69 6.86
N VAL A 250 6.94 1.98 6.94
CA VAL A 250 7.96 1.38 6.08
C VAL A 250 8.57 0.18 6.83
N GLY A 251 8.54 -0.99 6.19
CA GLY A 251 9.03 -2.25 6.77
C GLY A 251 7.98 -3.06 7.54
N SER A 252 8.39 -4.07 8.32
CA SER A 252 9.77 -4.33 8.76
C SER A 252 10.72 -4.69 7.61
N LEU A 253 11.84 -3.98 7.50
CA LEU A 253 12.90 -4.19 6.52
C LEU A 253 14.14 -4.88 7.13
N GLY A 254 14.89 -5.57 6.29
CA GLY A 254 16.16 -6.20 6.65
C GLY A 254 16.07 -7.64 7.17
N LYS A 255 14.89 -8.28 7.14
CA LYS A 255 14.71 -9.64 7.66
C LYS A 255 15.33 -10.69 6.73
N ASN A 256 15.19 -10.51 5.43
CA ASN A 256 15.60 -11.46 4.40
C ASN A 256 16.82 -10.94 3.63
N LYS A 257 17.62 -11.85 3.07
CA LYS A 257 18.88 -11.51 2.36
C LYS A 257 18.63 -10.79 1.03
N ASP A 258 17.58 -11.19 0.31
CA ASP A 258 17.26 -10.73 -1.05
C ASP A 258 16.32 -9.51 -1.08
N GLU A 259 16.25 -8.77 0.03
CA GLU A 259 15.52 -7.51 0.08
C GLU A 259 16.20 -6.43 -0.76
N LYS A 260 15.41 -5.44 -1.17
CA LYS A 260 15.81 -4.33 -2.04
C LYS A 260 15.47 -3.00 -1.40
N ASP A 261 16.22 -1.98 -1.80
CA ASP A 261 16.03 -0.58 -1.44
C ASP A 261 14.56 -0.12 -1.49
N VAL A 262 14.22 0.84 -0.63
CA VAL A 262 12.92 1.54 -0.64
C VAL A 262 13.19 3.02 -0.77
N LYS A 263 12.71 3.66 -1.84
CA LYS A 263 13.16 5.00 -2.25
C LYS A 263 12.04 5.90 -2.75
N ASP A 264 12.27 7.21 -2.67
CA ASP A 264 11.43 8.23 -3.30
C ASP A 264 9.98 8.16 -2.78
N LEU A 265 9.81 8.43 -1.49
CA LEU A 265 8.53 8.40 -0.79
C LEU A 265 8.10 9.82 -0.43
N THR A 266 6.93 10.25 -0.93
CA THR A 266 6.30 11.52 -0.51
C THR A 266 4.99 11.21 0.19
N VAL A 267 4.82 11.75 1.40
CA VAL A 267 3.64 11.56 2.25
C VAL A 267 3.19 12.93 2.76
N ARG A 268 2.00 13.37 2.37
CA ARG A 268 1.50 14.71 2.75
C ARG A 268 0.01 14.79 3.04
N ASP A 269 -0.39 15.86 3.71
CA ASP A 269 -1.80 16.17 4.01
C ASP A 269 -2.49 14.99 4.73
N ILE A 270 -1.81 14.40 5.71
CA ILE A 270 -2.28 13.19 6.42
C ILE A 270 -2.92 13.56 7.76
N VAL A 271 -4.00 12.88 8.13
CA VAL A 271 -4.56 12.93 9.48
C VAL A 271 -4.48 11.54 10.11
N PHE A 272 -3.62 11.40 11.13
CA PHE A 272 -3.60 10.23 12.02
C PHE A 272 -4.53 10.49 13.21
N ASN A 273 -5.39 9.52 13.55
CA ASN A 273 -6.39 9.65 14.61
C ASN A 273 -6.49 8.36 15.44
N GLY A 274 -5.99 8.40 16.68
CA GLY A 274 -6.05 7.29 17.61
C GLY A 274 -5.17 6.08 17.27
N THR A 275 -4.28 6.18 16.26
CA THR A 275 -3.36 5.10 15.85
C THR A 275 -2.27 4.83 16.89
N SER A 276 -1.67 3.62 16.87
CA SER A 276 -0.54 3.28 17.75
C SER A 276 0.72 4.07 17.40
N ASP A 277 0.94 4.34 16.11
CA ASP A 277 2.06 5.07 15.55
C ASP A 277 1.53 6.00 14.44
N GLY A 278 2.29 7.04 14.07
CA GLY A 278 1.96 7.94 12.97
C GLY A 278 2.82 7.65 11.74
N ILE A 279 3.98 8.31 11.70
CA ILE A 279 5.08 8.01 10.78
C ILE A 279 5.94 6.91 11.40
N ARG A 280 6.12 5.79 10.71
CA ARG A 280 6.88 4.65 11.24
C ARG A 280 7.85 4.08 10.21
N ILE A 281 9.09 3.82 10.63
CA ILE A 281 10.07 3.04 9.86
C ILE A 281 10.61 1.95 10.79
N LYS A 282 10.51 0.69 10.35
CA LYS A 282 10.85 -0.52 11.11
C LYS A 282 12.01 -1.25 10.41
N THR A 283 13.19 -1.36 11.02
CA THR A 283 14.30 -2.20 10.50
C THR A 283 14.80 -3.16 11.56
N TRP A 284 15.02 -4.43 11.20
CA TRP A 284 15.39 -5.49 12.15
C TRP A 284 16.75 -5.18 12.80
N GLU A 285 16.86 -5.41 14.12
CA GLU A 285 18.02 -4.99 14.94
C GLU A 285 19.36 -5.56 14.47
N SER A 286 19.35 -6.72 13.82
CA SER A 286 20.48 -7.22 13.04
C SER A 286 19.96 -7.75 11.72
N SER A 287 20.17 -7.00 10.64
CA SER A 287 19.56 -7.30 9.35
C SER A 287 20.39 -8.30 8.53
N ALA A 288 19.70 -9.26 7.90
CA ALA A 288 20.27 -10.25 7.00
C ALA A 288 20.67 -9.66 5.64
N SER A 289 20.17 -8.48 5.29
CA SER A 289 20.49 -7.71 4.08
C SER A 289 21.06 -6.33 4.42
N LYS A 290 21.73 -5.73 3.43
CA LYS A 290 22.20 -4.33 3.45
C LYS A 290 21.49 -3.60 2.31
N ILE A 291 20.56 -2.71 2.65
CA ILE A 291 19.72 -1.97 1.69
C ILE A 291 19.61 -0.51 2.09
N LEU A 292 19.24 0.33 1.11
CA LEU A 292 19.10 1.77 1.26
C LEU A 292 17.62 2.18 1.35
N VAL A 293 17.30 2.97 2.38
CA VAL A 293 16.03 3.65 2.62
C VAL A 293 16.30 5.15 2.47
N SER A 294 15.89 5.77 1.36
CA SER A 294 16.34 7.13 1.02
C SER A 294 15.34 7.99 0.27
N ASN A 295 15.51 9.31 0.38
CA ASN A 295 14.71 10.35 -0.29
C ASN A 295 13.23 10.28 0.15
N PHE A 296 13.01 10.49 1.44
CA PHE A 296 11.70 10.40 2.08
C PHE A 296 11.25 11.78 2.57
N VAL A 297 10.04 12.21 2.18
CA VAL A 297 9.45 13.48 2.58
C VAL A 297 8.10 13.24 3.24
N TYR A 298 7.96 13.69 4.48
CA TYR A 298 6.71 13.72 5.22
C TYR A 298 6.34 15.19 5.53
N GLU A 299 5.25 15.70 4.96
CA GLU A 299 4.88 17.13 5.06
C GLU A 299 3.40 17.37 5.42
N ASN A 300 3.11 18.33 6.30
CA ASN A 300 1.74 18.74 6.67
C ASN A 300 0.91 17.57 7.22
N ILE A 301 1.28 17.11 8.42
CA ILE A 301 0.70 15.92 9.04
C ILE A 301 0.11 16.26 10.40
N GLN A 302 -1.19 16.00 10.55
CA GLN A 302 -1.92 16.14 11.80
C GLN A 302 -1.92 14.82 12.59
N MET A 303 -1.58 14.92 13.87
CA MET A 303 -1.64 13.85 14.85
C MET A 303 -2.78 14.12 15.84
N ILE A 304 -3.75 13.21 15.94
CA ILE A 304 -4.84 13.28 16.91
C ILE A 304 -4.72 12.05 17.82
N ASP A 305 -4.19 12.28 19.02
CA ASP A 305 -4.04 11.29 20.10
C ASP A 305 -3.40 9.96 19.64
N VAL A 306 -2.30 10.10 18.91
CA VAL A 306 -1.49 9.01 18.35
C VAL A 306 -0.52 8.48 19.41
N GLY A 307 -0.28 7.17 19.48
CA GLY A 307 0.64 6.57 20.47
C GLY A 307 2.09 7.04 20.28
N LYS A 308 2.69 6.76 19.12
CA LYS A 308 4.06 7.14 18.74
C LYS A 308 4.04 7.94 17.41
N PRO A 309 3.79 9.25 17.47
CA PRO A 309 3.63 10.11 16.28
C PRO A 309 4.75 9.99 15.24
N ILE A 310 6.02 9.96 15.67
CA ILE A 310 7.19 9.74 14.80
C ILE A 310 8.03 8.62 15.43
N ASN A 311 8.20 7.50 14.74
CA ASN A 311 8.88 6.31 15.26
C ASN A 311 9.77 5.65 14.20
N ILE A 312 11.04 6.04 14.18
CA ILE A 312 12.10 5.42 13.39
C ILE A 312 12.83 4.45 14.33
N ASP A 313 12.69 3.16 14.05
CA ASP A 313 13.09 2.06 14.92
C ASP A 313 13.95 1.06 14.13
N GLN A 314 15.27 1.16 14.30
CA GLN A 314 16.25 0.22 13.76
C GLN A 314 16.61 -0.91 14.75
N LYS A 315 15.84 -1.06 15.84
CA LYS A 315 15.98 -2.12 16.85
C LYS A 315 14.72 -3.01 16.86
N TYR A 316 14.09 -3.16 15.69
CA TYR A 316 12.79 -3.80 15.58
C TYR A 316 12.89 -5.31 15.83
N CYS A 317 12.56 -5.73 17.05
CA CYS A 317 12.37 -7.14 17.43
C CYS A 317 10.92 -7.35 17.93
N PRO A 318 10.00 -7.84 17.08
CA PRO A 318 8.59 -7.99 17.45
C PRO A 318 8.32 -9.19 18.37
N HIS A 319 9.18 -10.21 18.32
CA HIS A 319 9.04 -11.47 19.06
C HIS A 319 10.41 -11.89 19.62
N PRO A 320 10.79 -11.40 20.82
CA PRO A 320 12.01 -11.84 21.50
C PRO A 320 11.93 -13.32 21.94
N PRO A 321 13.05 -14.08 21.96
CA PRO A 321 14.37 -13.66 21.48
C PRO A 321 14.44 -13.70 19.95
N CYS A 322 14.82 -12.59 19.33
CA CYS A 322 15.08 -12.54 17.90
C CYS A 322 16.36 -13.31 17.56
N GLU A 323 16.33 -14.21 16.58
CA GLU A 323 17.43 -15.14 16.28
C GLU A 323 18.79 -14.45 16.00
N HIS A 324 18.76 -13.18 15.63
CA HIS A 324 19.94 -12.36 15.33
C HIS A 324 20.51 -11.59 16.55
N GLU A 325 19.95 -11.74 17.75
CA GLU A 325 20.45 -11.13 19.01
C GLU A 325 21.90 -11.52 19.37
N LYS A 326 22.49 -12.50 18.69
CA LYS A 326 23.87 -12.97 18.87
C LYS A 326 24.93 -12.03 18.26
N LYS A 327 24.81 -10.73 18.53
CA LYS A 327 25.70 -9.60 18.15
C LYS A 327 25.56 -9.13 16.70
N GLY A 328 24.55 -8.31 16.41
CA GLY A 328 24.49 -7.52 15.19
C GLY A 328 23.81 -6.17 15.39
N GLU A 329 23.99 -5.28 14.43
CA GLU A 329 23.36 -3.97 14.32
C GLU A 329 22.60 -3.93 12.98
N SER A 330 21.61 -3.04 12.83
CA SER A 330 20.87 -2.98 11.57
C SER A 330 21.79 -2.45 10.47
N HIS A 331 21.82 -3.12 9.33
CA HIS A 331 22.60 -2.73 8.14
C HIS A 331 21.73 -2.04 7.07
N VAL A 332 20.51 -1.64 7.43
CA VAL A 332 19.67 -0.79 6.59
C VAL A 332 20.14 0.65 6.76
N GLN A 333 20.65 1.27 5.70
CA GLN A 333 20.97 2.69 5.71
C GLN A 333 19.69 3.51 5.55
N ILE A 334 19.32 4.28 6.56
CA ILE A 334 18.29 5.33 6.43
C ILE A 334 19.01 6.66 6.16
N GLN A 335 18.59 7.40 5.13
CA GLN A 335 19.14 8.75 4.87
C GLN A 335 18.14 9.64 4.11
N ASP A 336 18.42 10.94 4.05
CA ASP A 336 17.65 11.93 3.29
C ASP A 336 16.16 11.91 3.69
N LEU A 337 15.92 12.03 5.00
CA LEU A 337 14.61 11.94 5.63
C LEU A 337 14.15 13.32 6.10
N LYS A 338 13.19 13.92 5.40
CA LYS A 338 12.61 15.22 5.70
C LYS A 338 11.26 15.08 6.40
N LEU A 339 11.17 15.59 7.62
CA LEU A 339 9.97 15.60 8.47
C LEU A 339 9.56 17.05 8.71
N LYS A 340 8.46 17.51 8.09
CA LYS A 340 8.11 18.93 7.98
C LYS A 340 6.66 19.23 8.36
N ASN A 341 6.42 20.26 9.18
CA ASN A 341 5.08 20.71 9.59
C ASN A 341 4.23 19.55 10.13
N ILE A 342 4.66 18.95 11.25
CA ILE A 342 4.00 17.81 11.89
C ILE A 342 3.50 18.25 13.25
N TYR A 343 2.19 18.21 13.47
CA TYR A 343 1.55 18.89 14.61
C TYR A 343 0.40 18.10 15.24
N GLY A 344 0.08 18.40 16.50
CA GLY A 344 -1.11 17.87 17.18
C GLY A 344 -0.79 17.22 18.53
N THR A 345 -1.34 16.03 18.81
CA THR A 345 -1.27 15.36 20.12
C THR A 345 -0.73 13.93 20.07
N SER A 346 -0.03 13.55 21.14
CA SER A 346 0.54 12.23 21.41
C SER A 346 -0.05 11.64 22.71
N LYS A 347 -0.40 10.36 22.72
CA LYS A 347 -0.82 9.61 23.92
C LYS A 347 0.35 9.14 24.81
N ASN A 348 1.56 9.06 24.26
CA ASN A 348 2.78 8.75 25.01
C ASN A 348 3.68 9.98 25.09
N LYS A 349 4.51 10.11 26.14
CA LYS A 349 5.49 11.20 26.24
C LYS A 349 6.45 11.26 25.07
N VAL A 350 7.06 10.14 24.70
CA VAL A 350 8.00 10.07 23.57
C VAL A 350 7.22 10.24 22.27
N ALA A 351 7.10 11.49 21.82
CA ALA A 351 6.38 11.87 20.62
C ALA A 351 7.24 11.70 19.35
N VAL A 352 8.56 11.76 19.53
CA VAL A 352 9.57 11.61 18.48
C VAL A 352 10.61 10.59 18.94
N ASN A 353 10.69 9.46 18.26
CA ASN A 353 11.65 8.40 18.51
C ASN A 353 12.49 8.16 17.23
N LEU A 354 13.80 8.43 17.31
CA LEU A 354 14.76 8.28 16.21
C LEU A 354 15.90 7.35 16.65
N GLN A 355 15.63 6.05 16.74
CA GLN A 355 16.60 5.04 17.19
C GLN A 355 17.26 4.37 16.00
N CYS A 356 18.42 4.89 15.60
CA CYS A 356 19.16 4.41 14.44
C CYS A 356 20.36 3.52 14.82
N SER A 357 20.82 2.72 13.86
CA SER A 357 21.93 1.78 14.01
C SER A 357 23.25 2.52 14.30
N LYS A 358 24.06 1.99 15.21
CA LYS A 358 25.41 2.53 15.47
C LYS A 358 26.36 2.25 14.32
N SER A 359 26.14 1.15 13.60
CA SER A 359 26.93 0.78 12.41
C SER A 359 26.46 1.48 11.13
N PHE A 360 25.17 1.84 11.06
CA PHE A 360 24.53 2.52 9.95
C PHE A 360 23.68 3.69 10.48
N PRO A 361 24.31 4.76 11.00
CA PRO A 361 23.61 5.91 11.54
C PRO A 361 22.71 6.54 10.49
N CYS A 362 21.56 7.07 10.93
CA CYS A 362 20.68 7.85 10.08
C CYS A 362 21.39 9.14 9.66
N LYS A 363 21.36 9.49 8.36
CA LYS A 363 22.10 10.63 7.79
C LYS A 363 21.15 11.65 7.16
N ASN A 364 21.51 12.93 7.20
CA ASN A 364 20.71 13.99 6.59
C ASN A 364 19.22 13.92 6.98
N VAL A 365 18.94 13.84 8.29
CA VAL A 365 17.57 13.91 8.83
C VAL A 365 17.20 15.37 9.08
N GLU A 366 16.21 15.90 8.36
CA GLU A 366 15.73 17.28 8.52
C GLU A 366 14.44 17.32 9.34
N LEU A 367 14.48 17.93 10.54
CA LEU A 367 13.28 18.18 11.37
C LEU A 367 12.87 19.66 11.23
N ILE A 368 11.70 19.91 10.65
CA ILE A 368 11.22 21.27 10.35
C ILE A 368 9.81 21.46 10.93
N ASP A 369 9.65 22.41 11.85
CA ASP A 369 8.34 22.79 12.42
C ASP A 369 7.54 21.58 12.98
N ILE A 370 8.13 20.90 13.97
CA ILE A 370 7.52 19.80 14.72
C ILE A 370 6.82 20.37 15.97
N ASN A 371 5.52 20.13 16.13
CA ASN A 371 4.67 20.78 17.14
C ASN A 371 3.63 19.80 17.72
N ILE A 372 4.11 18.73 18.34
CA ILE A 372 3.34 17.62 18.90
C ILE A 372 3.37 17.69 20.43
N LYS A 373 2.22 17.92 21.05
CA LYS A 373 2.04 17.97 22.51
C LYS A 373 1.71 16.60 23.09
N HIS A 374 2.06 16.37 24.35
CA HIS A 374 1.52 15.23 25.08
C HIS A 374 0.07 15.50 25.53
N ASN A 375 -0.80 14.49 25.39
CA ASN A 375 -2.21 14.48 25.77
C ASN A 375 -2.63 13.13 26.40
N GLY A 376 -1.65 12.33 26.85
CA GLY A 376 -1.88 11.08 27.56
C GLY A 376 -2.06 11.26 29.06
N LEU A 377 -2.25 10.14 29.77
CA LEU A 377 -2.47 10.11 31.22
C LEU A 377 -1.21 10.41 32.05
N GLU A 378 -0.01 10.34 31.45
CA GLU A 378 1.25 10.55 32.16
C GLU A 378 1.56 12.05 32.39
N ALA A 379 1.86 12.44 33.62
CA ALA A 379 2.15 13.83 33.95
C ALA A 379 3.44 14.33 33.27
N GLY A 380 3.31 15.34 32.40
CA GLY A 380 4.44 16.07 31.80
C GLY A 380 4.29 16.34 30.30
N SER A 381 5.22 17.13 29.76
CA SER A 381 5.33 17.46 28.34
C SER A 381 5.76 16.26 27.48
N SER A 382 5.57 16.39 26.17
CA SER A 382 6.17 15.48 25.19
C SER A 382 7.70 15.59 25.19
N THR A 383 8.36 14.50 24.85
CA THR A 383 9.82 14.34 24.76
C THR A 383 10.23 13.75 23.41
N ALA A 384 11.52 13.88 23.08
CA ALA A 384 12.14 13.26 21.93
C ALA A 384 13.31 12.36 22.39
N VAL A 385 13.53 11.25 21.68
CA VAL A 385 14.66 10.32 21.89
C VAL A 385 15.37 10.12 20.55
N CYS A 386 16.69 10.26 20.54
CA CYS A 386 17.53 10.14 19.35
C CYS A 386 18.75 9.28 19.66
N GLU A 387 19.12 8.39 18.76
CA GLU A 387 20.28 7.51 18.88
C GLU A 387 20.92 7.34 17.49
N ASN A 388 22.22 7.65 17.35
CA ASN A 388 22.97 7.53 16.10
C ASN A 388 22.33 8.28 14.89
N VAL A 389 21.90 9.54 15.11
CA VAL A 389 21.25 10.38 14.08
C VAL A 389 22.12 11.59 13.76
N ASP A 390 22.41 11.78 12.47
CA ASP A 390 23.00 12.96 11.85
C ASP A 390 21.92 13.72 11.05
N GLY A 391 21.90 15.05 11.15
CA GLY A 391 20.81 15.85 10.61
C GLY A 391 20.80 17.31 11.03
N SER A 392 19.66 17.97 10.85
CA SER A 392 19.46 19.39 11.20
C SER A 392 18.04 19.69 11.67
N VAL A 393 17.87 20.81 12.37
CA VAL A 393 16.59 21.26 12.92
C VAL A 393 16.28 22.69 12.48
N ARG A 394 15.00 23.00 12.23
CA ARG A 394 14.57 24.35 11.84
C ARG A 394 13.16 24.67 12.32
N GLY A 395 12.94 25.94 12.67
CA GLY A 395 11.61 26.43 13.05
C GLY A 395 11.21 25.98 14.45
N LYS A 396 9.92 25.71 14.65
CA LYS A 396 9.39 25.34 15.97
C LYS A 396 9.66 23.87 16.30
N MET A 397 10.17 23.60 17.50
CA MET A 397 10.35 22.24 18.02
C MET A 397 9.63 22.06 19.37
N VAL A 398 8.51 21.34 19.34
CA VAL A 398 7.83 20.75 20.51
C VAL A 398 7.49 19.31 20.14
N PRO A 399 8.06 18.27 20.78
CA PRO A 399 9.09 18.33 21.83
C PRO A 399 10.37 19.04 21.40
N GLN A 400 11.19 19.45 22.37
CA GLN A 400 12.57 19.87 22.10
C GLN A 400 13.32 18.76 21.36
N HIS A 401 14.14 19.13 20.37
CA HIS A 401 14.88 18.15 19.57
C HIS A 401 15.98 17.45 20.38
N CYS A 402 16.37 16.27 19.89
CA CYS A 402 17.46 15.46 20.44
C CYS A 402 18.57 15.14 19.41
N LEU A 403 18.54 15.77 18.23
CA LEU A 403 19.70 15.75 17.32
C LEU A 403 20.86 16.48 17.99
N ASN A 404 22.07 15.92 17.86
CA ASN A 404 23.33 16.44 18.38
C ASN A 404 23.96 17.47 17.42
#